data_AF-A0A2N3E5S2-F1
#
_entry.id   AF-A0A2N3E5S2-F1
#
_cell.length_a   1.000
_cell.length_b   1.000
_cell.length_c   1.000
_cell.angle_alpha   90.00
_cell.angle_beta   90.00
_cell.angle_gamma   90.00
#
_symmetry.space_group_name_H-M   'P 1'
#
loop_
_entity.id
_entity.type
_entity.pdbx_description
1 polymer ?
#
loop_
_entity_poly.entity_id
_entity_poly.type
_entity_poly.pdbx_seq_one_letter_code
_entity_poly.pdbx_strand_id
1 'polypeptide(L)'
;EGQERCPYTGDQIGFAALFREGQYEVEHIWPRSRSFDDSPRNKTLCRKDVNIEKGNRMPFEAFGHDEDRWSAIQTRLQGMVSAKGGAGMSPGKVKRFLAKEMPDDFAARQLNDTRYAAKQILAQLKRLWPDMGPEAPVKVEAVTGKVTAQLRKLWTLNNVLADNGEKTRADHRHHAVDALAVACTHPGMTNKLSRYWQLRDDPRAAKPTLSPPWDAIRADAERAVNEIVVSHRVRKKVSGALHKETTYGDTGDDVKTKTGTYRQFVARKKVEALSKGELEEIRDPRIKEIVTAHVADRGGDPKKAFPPYPRVSPDGPEIRKVRLTTKQQLNLMA
;
A
#
# COMPACT_ATOMS: atom_id res chain seq x y z
N GLU A 1 2.76 -17.72 7.51
CA GLU A 1 1.67 -18.32 6.71
C GLU A 1 1.68 -19.85 6.73
N GLY A 2 2.76 -20.51 6.30
CA GLY A 2 2.86 -21.98 6.30
C GLY A 2 3.25 -22.63 7.64
N GLN A 3 3.26 -21.88 8.74
CA GLN A 3 3.62 -22.38 10.10
C GLN A 3 4.91 -23.22 10.12
N GLU A 4 5.97 -22.71 9.48
CA GLU A 4 7.28 -23.39 9.36
C GLU A 4 7.22 -24.76 8.70
N ARG A 5 6.18 -25.05 7.91
CA ARG A 5 6.02 -26.33 7.21
C ARG A 5 5.79 -26.12 5.72
N CYS A 6 6.31 -27.06 4.93
CA CYS A 6 6.02 -27.14 3.51
C CYS A 6 4.55 -27.50 3.30
N PRO A 7 3.76 -26.71 2.55
CA PRO A 7 2.34 -27.01 2.36
C PRO A 7 2.08 -28.28 1.55
N TYR A 8 3.03 -28.71 0.72
CA TYR A 8 2.89 -29.89 -0.13
C TYR A 8 3.35 -31.20 0.52
N THR A 9 4.30 -31.16 1.46
CA THR A 9 4.83 -32.36 2.12
C THR A 9 4.54 -32.42 3.63
N GLY A 10 4.37 -31.27 4.28
CA GLY A 10 4.26 -31.18 5.74
C GLY A 10 5.61 -31.10 6.46
N ASP A 11 6.71 -31.26 5.73
CA ASP A 11 8.07 -31.22 6.27
C ASP A 11 8.34 -29.91 6.98
N GLN A 12 9.02 -29.98 8.12
CA GLN A 12 9.42 -28.81 8.87
C GLN A 12 10.59 -28.10 8.18
N ILE A 13 10.45 -26.79 8.02
CA ILE A 13 11.41 -25.94 7.33
C ILE A 13 12.38 -25.39 8.38
N GLY A 14 13.49 -26.10 8.55
CA GLY A 14 14.59 -25.64 9.40
C GLY A 14 15.38 -24.49 8.78
N PHE A 15 16.02 -23.67 9.63
CA PHE A 15 16.84 -22.54 9.19
C PHE A 15 17.98 -22.97 8.23
N ALA A 16 18.71 -24.05 8.56
CA ALA A 16 19.80 -24.56 7.73
C ALA A 16 19.29 -25.07 6.38
N ALA A 17 18.19 -25.84 6.37
CA ALA A 17 17.58 -26.35 5.16
C ALA A 17 17.11 -25.23 4.22
N LEU A 18 16.63 -24.11 4.78
CA LEU A 18 16.19 -22.94 4.02
C LEU A 18 17.35 -22.08 3.50
N PHE A 19 18.31 -21.73 4.35
CA PHE A 19 19.32 -20.71 4.02
C PHE A 19 20.71 -21.25 3.65
N ARG A 20 21.05 -22.48 4.05
CA ARG A 20 22.39 -23.07 3.79
C ARG A 20 22.35 -24.14 2.71
N GLU A 21 21.34 -25.02 2.77
CA GLU A 21 21.27 -26.21 1.91
C GLU A 21 20.42 -25.97 0.66
N GLY A 22 19.60 -24.92 0.64
CA GLY A 22 18.77 -24.58 -0.52
C GLY A 22 17.72 -25.64 -0.86
N GLN A 23 17.23 -26.39 0.13
CA GLN A 23 16.23 -27.45 -0.04
C GLN A 23 14.82 -26.90 -0.27
N TYR A 24 14.60 -25.63 0.06
CA TYR A 24 13.31 -24.96 -0.04
C TYR A 24 13.41 -23.71 -0.91
N GLU A 25 12.37 -23.46 -1.71
CA GLU A 25 12.30 -22.31 -2.60
C GLU A 25 10.91 -21.70 -2.67
N VAL A 26 10.87 -20.44 -3.12
CA VAL A 26 9.62 -19.72 -3.31
C VAL A 26 9.01 -20.14 -4.64
N GLU A 27 7.80 -20.70 -4.58
CA GLU A 27 7.08 -21.33 -5.68
C GLU A 27 5.75 -20.63 -5.95
N HIS A 28 5.29 -20.65 -7.21
CA HIS A 28 3.99 -20.09 -7.60
C HIS A 28 2.90 -21.16 -7.65
N ILE A 29 2.00 -21.13 -6.66
CA ILE A 29 0.87 -22.06 -6.49
C ILE A 29 0.19 -22.32 -7.83
N TRP A 30 -0.31 -21.26 -8.46
CA TRP A 30 -0.67 -21.33 -9.87
C TRP A 30 0.50 -20.88 -10.72
N PRO A 31 0.91 -21.68 -11.72
CA PRO A 31 2.06 -21.37 -12.54
C PRO A 31 1.99 -19.93 -13.05
N ARG A 32 3.05 -19.17 -12.83
CA ARG A 32 3.11 -17.77 -13.25
C ARG A 32 2.89 -17.62 -14.76
N SER A 33 3.34 -18.60 -15.52
CA SER A 33 3.14 -18.71 -16.96
C SER A 33 1.69 -18.79 -17.41
N ARG A 34 0.79 -19.25 -16.54
CA ARG A 34 -0.64 -19.38 -16.85
C ARG A 34 -1.47 -18.32 -16.14
N SER A 35 -1.09 -17.99 -14.91
CA SER A 35 -1.88 -17.13 -14.02
C SER A 35 -1.51 -15.64 -14.09
N PHE A 36 -0.29 -15.30 -14.53
CA PHE A 36 0.28 -13.94 -14.49
C PHE A 36 0.33 -13.29 -13.10
N ASP A 37 0.13 -14.07 -12.04
CA ASP A 37 0.02 -13.58 -10.67
C ASP A 37 1.34 -13.78 -9.93
N ASP A 38 2.11 -12.70 -9.77
CA ASP A 38 3.35 -12.68 -8.98
C ASP A 38 3.12 -12.19 -7.54
N SER A 39 1.86 -12.04 -7.11
CA SER A 39 1.52 -11.52 -5.80
C SER A 39 1.84 -12.54 -4.68
N PRO A 40 2.05 -12.07 -3.43
CA PRO A 40 2.24 -12.97 -2.28
C PRO A 40 1.11 -13.99 -2.08
N ARG A 41 -0.09 -13.71 -2.60
CA ARG A 41 -1.24 -14.62 -2.54
C ARG A 41 -1.07 -15.85 -3.44
N ASN A 42 -0.19 -15.78 -4.44
CA ASN A 42 0.12 -16.87 -5.35
C ASN A 42 1.48 -17.52 -5.06
N LYS A 43 2.20 -17.11 -4.01
CA LYS A 43 3.53 -17.64 -3.70
C LYS A 43 3.51 -18.51 -2.46
N THR A 44 4.25 -19.59 -2.41
CA THR A 44 4.49 -20.33 -1.17
C THR A 44 5.95 -20.74 -1.06
N LEU A 45 6.38 -21.13 0.13
CA LEU A 45 7.65 -21.80 0.33
C LEU A 45 7.41 -23.32 0.27
N CYS A 46 8.13 -24.03 -0.59
CA CYS A 46 8.03 -25.49 -0.69
C CYS A 46 9.38 -26.15 -0.95
N ARG A 47 9.42 -27.48 -0.82
CA ARG A 47 10.60 -28.29 -1.10
C ARG A 47 10.92 -28.23 -2.60
N LYS A 48 12.19 -28.08 -2.93
CA LYS A 48 12.67 -27.83 -4.31
C LYS A 48 12.32 -28.95 -5.28
N ASP A 49 12.48 -30.19 -4.87
CA ASP A 49 12.10 -31.38 -5.64
C ASP A 49 10.59 -31.43 -5.93
N VAL A 50 9.75 -31.02 -4.99
CA VAL A 50 8.29 -30.95 -5.17
C VAL A 50 7.90 -29.81 -6.11
N ASN A 51 8.61 -28.68 -6.07
CA ASN A 51 8.41 -27.63 -7.07
C ASN A 51 8.79 -28.11 -8.47
N ILE A 52 9.93 -28.81 -8.60
CA ILE A 52 10.37 -29.42 -9.87
C ILE A 52 9.32 -30.41 -10.37
N GLU A 53 8.84 -31.30 -9.50
CA GLU A 53 7.81 -32.29 -9.83
C GLU A 53 6.50 -31.61 -10.27
N LYS A 54 6.03 -30.59 -9.55
CA LYS A 54 4.84 -29.82 -9.93
C LYS A 54 5.03 -29.18 -11.30
N GLY A 55 6.18 -28.56 -11.53
CA GLY A 55 6.51 -27.86 -12.76
C GLY A 55 5.47 -26.80 -13.12
N ASN A 56 5.14 -26.69 -14.40
CA ASN A 56 4.22 -25.67 -14.92
C ASN A 56 2.72 -26.02 -14.77
N ARG A 57 2.38 -26.79 -13.73
CA ARG A 57 1.03 -27.28 -13.43
C ARG A 57 0.48 -26.68 -12.13
N MET A 58 -0.84 -26.65 -11.98
CA MET A 58 -1.50 -26.37 -10.70
C MET A 58 -1.30 -27.54 -9.73
N PRO A 59 -1.47 -27.34 -8.41
CA PRO A 59 -1.33 -28.42 -7.43
C PRO A 59 -2.24 -29.61 -7.74
N PHE A 60 -3.50 -29.36 -8.12
CA PHE A 60 -4.44 -30.42 -8.48
C PHE A 60 -4.04 -31.15 -9.76
N GLU A 61 -3.53 -30.45 -10.76
CA GLU A 61 -3.03 -31.09 -12.00
C GLU A 61 -1.76 -31.91 -11.75
N ALA A 62 -0.92 -31.49 -10.81
CA ALA A 62 0.32 -32.18 -10.47
C ALA A 62 0.10 -33.40 -9.56
N PHE A 63 -0.79 -33.29 -8.58
CA PHE A 63 -0.91 -34.26 -7.49
C PHE A 63 -2.32 -34.84 -7.32
N GLY A 64 -3.32 -34.32 -8.01
CA GLY A 64 -4.73 -34.72 -7.84
C GLY A 64 -5.08 -36.10 -8.40
N HIS A 65 -4.15 -36.75 -9.13
CA HIS A 65 -4.29 -38.14 -9.58
C HIS A 65 -3.92 -39.16 -8.49
N ASP A 66 -3.22 -38.72 -7.45
CA ASP A 66 -2.85 -39.51 -6.27
C ASP A 66 -3.78 -39.09 -5.12
N GLU A 67 -4.82 -39.88 -4.88
CA GLU A 67 -5.89 -39.53 -3.93
C GLU A 67 -5.37 -39.37 -2.50
N ASP A 68 -4.45 -40.24 -2.07
CA ASP A 68 -3.89 -40.20 -0.72
C ASP A 68 -3.01 -38.98 -0.53
N ARG A 69 -2.13 -38.70 -1.50
CA ARG A 69 -1.26 -37.51 -1.46
C ARG A 69 -2.07 -36.23 -1.55
N TRP A 70 -3.09 -36.18 -2.40
CA TRP A 70 -3.96 -35.03 -2.54
C TRP A 70 -4.76 -34.78 -1.27
N SER A 71 -5.35 -35.83 -0.68
CA SER A 71 -6.06 -35.76 0.61
C SER A 71 -5.15 -35.24 1.73
N ALA A 72 -3.90 -35.72 1.80
CA ALA A 72 -2.93 -35.23 2.76
C ALA A 72 -2.61 -33.73 2.55
N ILE A 73 -2.47 -33.28 1.29
CA ILE A 73 -2.30 -31.86 0.96
C ILE A 73 -3.51 -31.03 1.40
N GLN A 74 -4.74 -31.52 1.14
CA GLN A 74 -5.96 -30.84 1.53
C GLN A 74 -6.05 -30.64 3.05
N THR A 75 -5.83 -31.71 3.81
CA THR A 75 -5.84 -31.67 5.28
C THR A 75 -4.81 -30.70 5.83
N ARG A 76 -3.57 -30.73 5.30
CA ARG A 76 -2.50 -29.80 5.70
C ARG A 76 -2.87 -28.34 5.43
N LEU A 77 -3.39 -28.05 4.25
CA LEU A 77 -3.77 -26.69 3.88
C LEU A 77 -4.93 -26.15 4.72
N GLN A 78 -5.91 -27.00 5.07
CA GLN A 78 -7.00 -26.65 5.97
C GLN A 78 -6.49 -26.31 7.38
N GLY A 79 -5.53 -27.09 7.91
CA GLY A 79 -4.87 -26.81 9.19
C GLY A 79 -4.02 -25.53 9.20
N MET A 80 -3.58 -25.07 8.03
CA MET A 80 -2.81 -23.82 7.87
C MET A 80 -3.69 -22.59 7.67
N VAL A 81 -5.02 -22.71 7.59
CA VAL A 81 -5.92 -21.55 7.39
C VAL A 81 -5.85 -20.62 8.61
N SER A 82 -5.60 -19.34 8.35
CA SER A 82 -5.65 -18.30 9.36
C SER A 82 -7.08 -18.12 9.89
N ALA A 83 -7.26 -18.22 11.21
CA ALA A 83 -8.38 -17.58 11.89
C ALA A 83 -8.31 -16.05 11.68
N LYS A 84 -9.45 -15.33 11.77
CA LYS A 84 -9.49 -13.88 11.51
C LYS A 84 -8.39 -13.12 12.28
N GLY A 85 -7.39 -12.60 11.56
CA GLY A 85 -6.27 -11.83 12.12
C GLY A 85 -5.14 -12.63 12.76
N GLY A 86 -5.18 -13.96 12.70
CA GLY A 86 -4.18 -14.87 13.28
C GLY A 86 -3.02 -15.23 12.35
N ALA A 87 -2.13 -16.09 12.85
CA ALA A 87 -1.05 -16.66 12.04
C ALA A 87 -1.59 -17.79 11.15
N GLY A 88 -1.40 -17.68 9.84
CA GLY A 88 -1.80 -18.73 8.89
C GLY A 88 -1.90 -18.21 7.45
N MET A 89 -2.34 -19.05 6.53
CA MET A 89 -2.67 -18.68 5.16
C MET A 89 -4.07 -18.04 5.08
N SER A 90 -4.22 -17.01 4.25
CA SER A 90 -5.54 -16.46 3.99
C SER A 90 -6.47 -17.52 3.34
N PRO A 91 -7.80 -17.50 3.63
CA PRO A 91 -8.75 -18.42 2.99
C PRO A 91 -8.70 -18.36 1.46
N GLY A 92 -8.47 -17.18 0.88
CA GLY A 92 -8.33 -17.02 -0.57
C GLY A 92 -7.10 -17.71 -1.15
N LYS A 93 -6.01 -17.82 -0.37
CA LYS A 93 -4.80 -18.54 -0.77
C LYS A 93 -4.99 -20.05 -0.70
N VAL A 94 -5.65 -20.56 0.34
CA VAL A 94 -6.00 -21.98 0.44
C VAL A 94 -6.99 -22.39 -0.66
N LYS A 95 -8.02 -21.58 -0.93
CA LYS A 95 -8.92 -21.81 -2.07
C LYS A 95 -8.17 -21.91 -3.39
N ARG A 96 -7.11 -21.11 -3.57
CA ARG A 96 -6.26 -21.16 -4.76
C ARG A 96 -5.47 -22.46 -4.86
N PHE A 97 -4.83 -22.88 -3.77
CA PHE A 97 -4.14 -24.18 -3.71
C PHE A 97 -5.04 -25.35 -4.09
N LEU A 98 -6.29 -25.32 -3.62
CA LEU A 98 -7.27 -26.40 -3.78
C LEU A 98 -8.09 -26.30 -5.07
N ALA A 99 -7.81 -25.32 -5.94
CA ALA A 99 -8.55 -25.16 -7.17
C ALA A 99 -8.24 -26.29 -8.14
N LYS A 100 -9.31 -26.90 -8.67
CA LYS A 100 -9.22 -27.96 -9.69
C LYS A 100 -8.99 -27.41 -11.09
N GLU A 101 -9.49 -26.19 -11.34
CA GLU A 101 -9.41 -25.49 -12.61
C GLU A 101 -9.00 -24.03 -12.40
N MET A 102 -8.27 -23.47 -13.36
CA MET A 102 -7.99 -22.04 -13.41
C MET A 102 -9.12 -21.35 -14.17
N PRO A 103 -9.71 -20.27 -13.65
CA PRO A 103 -10.73 -19.54 -14.42
C PRO A 103 -10.15 -19.01 -15.73
N ASP A 104 -10.86 -19.19 -16.84
CA ASP A 104 -10.41 -18.82 -18.20
C ASP A 104 -10.03 -17.33 -18.32
N ASP A 105 -10.69 -16.47 -17.55
CA ASP A 105 -10.45 -15.03 -17.56
C ASP A 105 -9.48 -14.56 -16.46
N PHE A 106 -8.88 -15.48 -15.69
CA PHE A 106 -7.99 -15.14 -14.59
C PHE A 106 -6.74 -14.40 -15.06
N ALA A 107 -6.10 -14.89 -16.12
CA ALA A 107 -4.96 -14.26 -16.76
C ALA A 107 -5.28 -12.84 -17.26
N ALA A 108 -6.39 -12.70 -17.98
CA ALA A 108 -6.87 -11.43 -18.49
C ALA A 108 -7.17 -10.43 -17.35
N ARG A 109 -7.73 -10.90 -16.22
CA ARG A 109 -7.97 -10.07 -15.03
C ARG A 109 -6.67 -9.59 -14.38
N GLN A 110 -5.58 -10.35 -14.43
CA GLN A 110 -4.29 -9.91 -13.89
C GLN A 110 -3.55 -8.93 -14.83
N LEU A 111 -3.84 -9.03 -16.13
CA LEU A 111 -3.23 -8.22 -17.20
C LEU A 111 -4.03 -6.96 -17.58
N ASN A 112 -5.30 -6.85 -17.16
CA ASN A 112 -6.17 -5.70 -17.35
C ASN A 112 -6.29 -4.86 -16.06
N ASP A 113 -6.46 -3.54 -16.17
CA ASP A 113 -6.65 -2.68 -15.00
C ASP A 113 -8.01 -3.02 -14.35
N THR A 114 -7.98 -3.72 -13.22
CA THR A 114 -9.18 -4.20 -12.53
C THR A 114 -9.83 -3.14 -11.64
N ARG A 115 -9.24 -1.93 -11.55
CA ARG A 115 -9.77 -0.87 -10.70
C ARG A 115 -11.11 -0.40 -11.24
N TYR A 116 -12.09 -0.32 -10.34
CA TYR A 116 -13.49 -0.03 -10.67
C TYR A 116 -13.65 1.21 -11.57
N ALA A 117 -12.96 2.31 -11.27
CA ALA A 117 -13.03 3.54 -12.07
C ALA A 117 -12.61 3.32 -13.53
N ALA A 118 -11.51 2.59 -13.78
CA ALA A 118 -11.04 2.31 -15.15
C ALA A 118 -12.05 1.46 -15.92
N LYS A 119 -12.67 0.46 -15.27
CA LYS A 119 -13.74 -0.35 -15.87
C LYS A 119 -14.97 0.48 -16.23
N GLN A 120 -15.40 1.38 -15.36
CA GLN A 120 -16.55 2.25 -15.62
C GLN A 120 -16.26 3.22 -16.77
N ILE A 121 -15.07 3.82 -16.81
CA ILE A 121 -14.64 4.68 -17.91
C ILE A 121 -14.62 3.89 -19.22
N LEU A 122 -14.00 2.70 -19.24
CA LEU A 122 -13.95 1.85 -20.43
C LEU A 122 -15.35 1.50 -20.94
N ALA A 123 -16.26 1.13 -20.04
CA ALA A 123 -17.64 0.81 -20.39
C ALA A 123 -18.38 2.03 -20.97
N GLN A 124 -18.16 3.24 -20.44
CA GLN A 124 -18.75 4.46 -20.99
C GLN A 124 -18.16 4.81 -22.35
N LEU A 125 -16.84 4.76 -22.50
CA LEU A 125 -16.16 5.06 -23.77
C LEU A 125 -16.59 4.07 -24.86
N LYS A 126 -16.73 2.78 -24.54
CA LYS A 126 -17.21 1.76 -25.49
C LYS A 126 -18.67 1.92 -25.92
N ARG A 127 -19.47 2.74 -25.23
CA ARG A 127 -20.82 3.13 -25.72
C ARG A 127 -20.74 4.18 -26.82
N LEU A 128 -19.72 5.05 -26.77
CA LEU A 128 -19.49 6.09 -27.78
C LEU A 128 -18.68 5.54 -28.97
N TRP A 129 -17.72 4.66 -28.68
CA TRP A 129 -16.84 4.01 -29.64
C TRP A 129 -16.94 2.50 -29.48
N PRO A 130 -17.98 1.88 -30.07
CA PRO A 130 -18.18 0.44 -29.99
C PRO A 130 -17.03 -0.31 -30.67
N ASP A 131 -16.76 -1.49 -30.15
CA ASP A 131 -15.72 -2.38 -30.67
C ASP A 131 -16.25 -3.08 -31.92
N MET A 132 -15.90 -2.54 -33.09
CA MET A 132 -16.21 -3.12 -34.40
C MET A 132 -15.01 -3.93 -34.95
N GLY A 133 -14.08 -4.34 -34.08
CA GLY A 133 -12.87 -5.04 -34.50
C GLY A 133 -11.96 -4.14 -35.36
N PRO A 134 -11.35 -4.68 -36.44
CA PRO A 134 -10.45 -3.92 -37.31
C PRO A 134 -11.08 -2.70 -37.99
N GLU A 135 -12.39 -2.68 -38.15
CA GLU A 135 -13.15 -1.61 -38.79
C GLU A 135 -13.53 -0.48 -37.82
N ALA A 136 -13.20 -0.63 -36.52
CA ALA A 136 -13.50 0.38 -35.52
C ALA A 136 -12.69 1.67 -35.79
N PRO A 137 -13.35 2.83 -35.93
CA PRO A 137 -12.64 4.10 -36.17
C PRO A 137 -11.83 4.54 -34.95
N VAL A 138 -12.23 4.12 -33.74
CA VAL A 138 -11.53 4.39 -32.49
C VAL A 138 -11.52 3.12 -31.66
N LYS A 139 -10.32 2.63 -31.35
CA LYS A 139 -10.12 1.47 -30.48
C LYS A 139 -9.95 1.92 -29.04
N VAL A 140 -10.83 1.47 -28.14
CA VAL A 140 -10.74 1.79 -26.72
C VAL A 140 -10.23 0.58 -25.92
N GLU A 141 -9.02 0.71 -25.39
CA GLU A 141 -8.37 -0.33 -24.61
C GLU A 141 -7.79 0.22 -23.30
N ALA A 142 -7.72 -0.65 -22.28
CA ALA A 142 -7.04 -0.33 -21.04
C ALA A 142 -5.67 -1.00 -21.00
N VAL A 143 -4.64 -0.26 -20.60
CA VAL A 143 -3.28 -0.77 -20.41
C VAL A 143 -2.99 -0.87 -18.92
N THR A 144 -2.42 -1.99 -18.46
CA THR A 144 -2.03 -2.10 -17.05
C THR A 144 -0.79 -1.29 -16.71
N GLY A 145 -0.77 -0.78 -15.48
CA GLY A 145 0.40 -0.10 -14.93
C GLY A 145 1.69 -0.93 -14.92
N LYS A 146 1.58 -2.27 -14.90
CA LYS A 146 2.75 -3.17 -15.02
C LYS A 146 3.40 -3.07 -16.40
N VAL A 147 2.58 -3.06 -17.46
CA VAL A 147 3.04 -2.93 -18.84
C VAL A 147 3.69 -1.56 -19.04
N THR A 148 3.00 -0.49 -18.66
CA THR A 148 3.53 0.87 -18.82
C THR A 148 4.80 1.10 -18.01
N ALA A 149 4.93 0.51 -16.81
CA ALA A 149 6.16 0.59 -16.02
C ALA A 149 7.35 -0.10 -16.70
N GLN A 150 7.13 -1.24 -17.37
CA GLN A 150 8.20 -1.91 -18.12
C GLN A 150 8.58 -1.13 -19.37
N LEU A 151 7.61 -0.63 -20.13
CA LEU A 151 7.87 0.18 -21.31
C LEU A 151 8.64 1.46 -20.96
N ARG A 152 8.23 2.18 -19.90
CA ARG A 152 8.98 3.35 -19.41
C ARG A 152 10.42 3.00 -18.99
N LYS A 153 10.66 1.80 -18.44
CA LYS A 153 12.01 1.35 -18.11
C LYS A 153 12.82 1.04 -19.37
N LEU A 154 12.24 0.34 -20.34
CA LEU A 154 12.90 -0.03 -21.60
C LEU A 154 13.23 1.20 -22.45
N TRP A 155 12.35 2.20 -22.47
CA TRP A 155 12.52 3.43 -23.23
C TRP A 155 13.21 4.54 -22.43
N THR A 156 13.77 4.22 -21.25
CA THR A 156 14.51 5.18 -20.42
C THR A 156 13.72 6.46 -20.07
N LEU A 157 12.41 6.32 -19.85
CA LEU A 157 11.50 7.43 -19.54
C LEU A 157 11.30 7.65 -18.03
N ASN A 158 11.77 6.74 -17.17
CA ASN A 158 11.54 6.84 -15.72
C ASN A 158 12.23 8.03 -15.05
N ASN A 159 13.33 8.51 -15.65
CA ASN A 159 14.20 9.53 -15.10
C ASN A 159 14.10 10.89 -15.83
N VAL A 160 13.08 11.07 -16.67
CA VAL A 160 12.83 12.34 -17.39
C VAL A 160 12.64 13.52 -16.43
N LEU A 161 12.18 13.25 -15.20
CA LEU A 161 11.89 14.27 -14.18
C LEU A 161 12.85 14.25 -12.98
N ALA A 162 13.83 13.34 -12.97
CA ALA A 162 14.75 13.21 -11.85
C ALA A 162 16.06 12.54 -12.27
N ASP A 163 17.17 13.19 -11.96
CA ASP A 163 18.53 12.74 -12.33
C ASP A 163 18.96 11.46 -11.59
N ASN A 164 18.26 11.09 -10.52
CA ASN A 164 18.60 9.92 -9.69
C ASN A 164 18.10 8.57 -10.25
N GLY A 165 17.47 8.55 -11.43
CA GLY A 165 17.00 7.30 -12.03
C GLY A 165 15.66 6.78 -11.50
N GLU A 166 15.06 7.44 -10.49
CA GLU A 166 13.82 7.02 -9.87
C GLU A 166 12.62 7.90 -10.27
N LYS A 167 11.43 7.28 -10.31
CA LYS A 167 10.17 7.99 -10.55
C LYS A 167 9.87 8.90 -9.35
N THR A 168 10.20 10.18 -9.46
CA THR A 168 9.82 11.18 -8.47
C THR A 168 8.33 11.49 -8.55
N ARG A 169 7.57 11.05 -7.54
CA ARG A 169 6.12 11.34 -7.43
C ARG A 169 5.82 12.75 -6.93
N ALA A 170 6.83 13.50 -6.52
CA ALA A 170 6.68 14.87 -6.03
C ALA A 170 6.30 15.85 -7.17
N ASP A 171 6.65 15.53 -8.41
CA ASP A 171 6.31 16.35 -9.59
C ASP A 171 5.12 15.76 -10.35
N HIS A 172 4.00 16.47 -10.44
CA HIS A 172 2.78 16.00 -11.11
C HIS A 172 2.95 15.69 -12.61
N ARG A 173 3.98 16.24 -13.27
CA ARG A 173 4.26 16.02 -14.70
C ARG A 173 4.57 14.55 -15.02
N HIS A 174 4.90 13.73 -14.01
CA HIS A 174 5.09 12.29 -14.21
C HIS A 174 3.83 11.58 -14.76
N HIS A 175 2.65 12.16 -14.56
CA HIS A 175 1.41 11.67 -15.16
C HIS A 175 1.41 11.81 -16.69
N ALA A 176 2.04 12.86 -17.24
CA ALA A 176 2.18 13.01 -18.69
C ALA A 176 3.15 11.98 -19.28
N VAL A 177 4.24 11.67 -18.57
CA VAL A 177 5.17 10.60 -18.96
C VAL A 177 4.48 9.22 -18.93
N ASP A 178 3.66 8.97 -17.91
CA ASP A 178 2.83 7.76 -17.86
C ASP A 178 1.83 7.70 -19.03
N ALA A 179 1.19 8.83 -19.38
CA ALA A 179 0.25 8.94 -20.49
C ALA A 179 0.92 8.71 -21.86
N LEU A 180 2.12 9.26 -22.08
CA LEU A 180 2.92 8.99 -23.28
C LEU A 180 3.18 7.48 -23.41
N ALA A 181 3.59 6.82 -22.33
CA ALA A 181 3.82 5.38 -22.36
C ALA A 181 2.54 4.58 -22.66
N VAL A 182 1.38 4.99 -22.13
CA VAL A 182 0.08 4.39 -22.46
C VAL A 182 -0.22 4.56 -23.95
N ALA A 183 -0.11 5.78 -24.48
CA ALA A 183 -0.42 6.09 -25.88
C ALA A 183 0.46 5.32 -26.86
N CYS A 184 1.71 5.09 -26.51
CA CYS A 184 2.66 4.33 -27.31
C CYS A 184 2.57 2.80 -27.12
N THR A 185 1.68 2.31 -26.25
CA THR A 185 1.54 0.87 -26.01
C THR A 185 0.66 0.23 -27.09
N HIS A 186 1.19 -0.79 -27.77
CA HIS A 186 0.42 -1.63 -28.70
C HIS A 186 0.12 -3.02 -28.08
N PRO A 187 -1.02 -3.67 -28.38
CA PRO A 187 -1.34 -5.03 -27.90
C PRO A 187 -0.23 -6.06 -28.11
N GLY A 188 0.51 -5.96 -29.22
CA GLY A 188 1.67 -6.82 -29.49
C GLY A 188 2.81 -6.68 -28.46
N MET A 189 3.04 -5.47 -27.92
CA MET A 189 4.00 -5.24 -26.84
C MET A 189 3.51 -5.86 -25.53
N THR A 190 2.22 -5.69 -25.23
CA THR A 190 1.57 -6.33 -24.09
C THR A 190 1.72 -7.85 -24.17
N ASN A 191 1.46 -8.45 -25.33
CA ASN A 191 1.60 -9.90 -25.55
C ASN A 191 3.05 -10.38 -25.39
N LYS A 192 4.03 -9.64 -25.92
CA LYS A 192 5.47 -9.97 -25.75
C LYS A 192 5.91 -9.88 -24.29
N LEU A 193 5.52 -8.81 -23.58
CA LEU A 193 5.81 -8.67 -22.15
C LEU A 193 5.11 -9.75 -21.34
N SER A 194 3.84 -9.99 -21.63
CA SER A 194 3.03 -11.05 -21.06
C SER A 194 3.76 -12.38 -21.18
N ARG A 195 4.14 -12.82 -22.40
CA ARG A 195 4.91 -14.05 -22.65
C ARG A 195 6.25 -14.08 -21.92
N TYR A 196 7.00 -12.98 -21.89
CA TYR A 196 8.24 -12.91 -21.11
C TYR A 196 7.98 -13.12 -19.62
N TRP A 197 6.97 -12.45 -19.07
CA TRP A 197 6.60 -12.65 -17.68
C TRP A 197 6.06 -14.06 -17.43
N GLN A 198 5.50 -14.74 -18.42
CA GLN A 198 5.15 -16.14 -18.26
C GLN A 198 6.39 -17.03 -18.10
N LEU A 199 7.44 -16.72 -18.85
CA LEU A 199 8.64 -17.55 -18.96
C LEU A 199 9.78 -17.08 -18.06
N ARG A 200 9.69 -15.94 -17.36
CA ARG A 200 10.82 -15.32 -16.62
C ARG A 200 11.59 -16.27 -15.71
N ASP A 201 10.91 -17.26 -15.14
CA ASP A 201 11.51 -18.19 -14.19
C ASP A 201 12.19 -19.39 -14.92
N ASP A 202 12.04 -19.49 -16.25
CA ASP A 202 12.87 -20.32 -17.14
C ASP A 202 14.23 -19.62 -17.35
N PRO A 203 15.36 -20.27 -17.05
CA PRO A 203 16.70 -19.73 -17.28
C PRO A 203 16.98 -19.30 -18.73
N ARG A 204 16.22 -19.82 -19.71
CA ARG A 204 16.35 -19.49 -21.14
C ARG A 204 15.52 -18.27 -21.56
N ALA A 205 14.68 -17.74 -20.67
CA ALA A 205 13.79 -16.63 -21.01
C ALA A 205 14.55 -15.31 -21.12
N ALA A 206 14.83 -14.90 -22.36
CA ALA A 206 15.38 -13.59 -22.65
C ALA A 206 14.34 -12.50 -22.44
N LYS A 207 14.75 -11.39 -21.80
CA LYS A 207 13.93 -10.19 -21.69
C LYS A 207 13.67 -9.63 -23.10
N PRO A 208 12.41 -9.34 -23.47
CA PRO A 208 12.09 -8.88 -24.80
C PRO A 208 12.66 -7.48 -25.00
N THR A 209 13.41 -7.30 -26.07
CA THR A 209 13.78 -5.98 -26.58
C THR A 209 12.55 -5.39 -27.25
N LEU A 210 11.98 -4.35 -26.64
CA LEU A 210 10.90 -3.57 -27.23
C LEU A 210 11.45 -2.19 -27.53
N SER A 211 11.82 -1.99 -28.79
CA SER A 211 12.31 -0.71 -29.28
C SER A 211 11.31 0.40 -28.96
N PRO A 212 11.79 1.62 -28.69
CA PRO A 212 10.91 2.77 -28.59
C PRO A 212 10.12 2.95 -29.91
N PRO A 213 8.95 3.59 -29.87
CA PRO A 213 8.16 3.84 -31.07
C PRO A 213 8.89 4.75 -32.07
N TRP A 214 9.81 5.60 -31.60
CA TRP A 214 10.79 6.35 -32.41
C TRP A 214 12.04 6.65 -31.58
N ASP A 215 13.17 6.89 -32.24
CA ASP A 215 14.49 6.99 -31.59
C ASP A 215 14.59 8.17 -30.60
N ALA A 216 14.00 9.31 -30.94
CA ALA A 216 14.07 10.54 -30.14
C ALA A 216 13.04 10.62 -29.00
N ILE A 217 12.28 9.56 -28.71
CA ILE A 217 11.16 9.61 -27.73
C ILE A 217 11.56 10.17 -26.38
N ARG A 218 12.78 9.90 -25.92
CA ARG A 218 13.28 10.41 -24.64
C ARG A 218 13.48 11.92 -24.68
N ALA A 219 14.17 12.43 -25.69
CA ALA A 219 14.44 13.85 -25.86
C ALA A 219 13.14 14.64 -26.09
N ASP A 220 12.20 14.06 -26.84
CA ASP A 220 10.88 14.65 -27.07
C ASP A 220 10.04 14.68 -25.79
N ALA A 221 10.09 13.61 -24.98
CA ALA A 221 9.44 13.57 -23.68
C ALA A 221 10.01 14.63 -22.73
N GLU A 222 11.34 14.79 -22.68
CA GLU A 222 12.00 15.82 -21.86
C GLU A 222 11.55 17.24 -22.27
N ARG A 223 11.58 17.55 -23.57
CA ARG A 223 11.14 18.84 -24.09
C ARG A 223 9.66 19.11 -23.76
N ALA A 224 8.78 18.16 -24.08
CA ALA A 224 7.36 18.30 -23.82
C ALA A 224 7.07 18.48 -22.34
N VAL A 225 7.71 17.70 -21.47
CA VAL A 225 7.52 17.78 -20.02
C VAL A 225 7.98 19.14 -19.45
N ASN A 226 9.02 19.74 -19.98
CA ASN A 226 9.48 21.05 -19.55
C ASN A 226 8.54 22.20 -19.95
N GLU A 227 7.74 22.01 -20.99
CA GLU A 227 6.74 22.97 -21.47
C GLU A 227 5.36 22.81 -20.78
N ILE A 228 5.13 21.72 -20.05
CA ILE A 228 3.84 21.47 -19.39
C ILE A 228 3.59 22.46 -18.24
N VAL A 229 2.52 23.23 -18.38
CA VAL A 229 1.89 23.96 -17.27
C VAL A 229 0.83 23.06 -16.63
N VAL A 230 1.06 22.67 -15.37
CA VAL A 230 0.15 21.77 -14.64
C VAL A 230 -1.15 22.51 -14.31
N SER A 231 -2.28 22.00 -14.80
CA SER A 231 -3.60 22.53 -14.46
C SER A 231 -4.05 22.04 -13.09
N HIS A 232 -4.33 22.97 -12.18
CA HIS A 232 -4.87 22.69 -10.86
C HIS A 232 -6.35 23.07 -10.80
N ARG A 233 -7.22 22.09 -10.51
CA ARG A 233 -8.65 22.34 -10.35
C ARG A 233 -8.91 23.27 -9.16
N VAL A 234 -9.38 24.49 -9.44
CA VAL A 234 -9.81 25.44 -8.42
C VAL A 234 -11.08 24.93 -7.74
N ARG A 235 -11.08 24.87 -6.41
CA ARG A 235 -12.27 24.53 -5.60
C ARG A 235 -12.93 25.82 -5.12
N LYS A 236 -13.98 26.28 -5.80
CA LYS A 236 -14.79 27.45 -5.42
C LYS A 236 -15.98 27.09 -4.52
N LYS A 237 -15.79 26.14 -3.60
CA LYS A 237 -16.85 25.69 -2.70
C LYS A 237 -16.97 26.69 -1.55
N VAL A 238 -18.15 27.29 -1.38
CA VAL A 238 -18.41 28.27 -0.30
C VAL A 238 -18.60 27.57 1.05
N SER A 239 -19.09 26.33 1.04
CA SER A 239 -19.23 25.54 2.27
C SER A 239 -17.96 24.75 2.61
N GLY A 240 -17.62 24.75 3.89
CA GLY A 240 -16.47 24.06 4.47
C GLY A 240 -16.55 24.08 5.99
N ALA A 241 -15.51 23.61 6.66
CA ALA A 241 -15.41 23.78 8.10
C ALA A 241 -15.31 25.28 8.42
N LEU A 242 -16.29 25.81 9.17
CA LEU A 242 -16.35 27.23 9.54
C LEU A 242 -15.35 27.57 10.65
N HIS A 243 -15.20 26.66 11.60
CA HIS A 243 -14.24 26.75 12.70
C HIS A 243 -13.66 25.37 13.00
N LYS A 244 -12.57 25.32 13.77
CA LYS A 244 -12.04 24.05 14.30
C LYS A 244 -13.03 23.46 15.31
N GLU A 245 -13.07 22.13 15.42
CA GLU A 245 -14.00 21.44 16.33
C GLU A 245 -13.63 21.58 17.81
N THR A 246 -12.38 21.93 18.12
CA THR A 246 -11.92 22.07 19.49
C THR A 246 -12.61 23.26 20.15
N THR A 247 -13.40 22.98 21.18
CA THR A 247 -14.02 23.99 22.03
C THR A 247 -13.05 24.42 23.13
N TYR A 248 -13.02 25.73 23.37
CA TYR A 248 -12.20 26.35 24.39
C TYR A 248 -13.10 27.03 25.42
N GLY A 249 -12.79 26.88 26.71
CA GLY A 249 -13.44 27.64 27.78
C GLY A 249 -12.78 29.00 27.91
N ASP A 250 -13.56 30.07 27.82
CA ASP A 250 -13.06 31.42 28.09
C ASP A 250 -12.74 31.57 29.58
N THR A 251 -11.59 32.17 29.89
CA THR A 251 -11.18 32.41 31.29
C THR A 251 -11.67 33.75 31.83
N GLY A 252 -11.96 34.73 30.97
CA GLY A 252 -12.13 36.12 31.42
C GLY A 252 -10.86 36.95 31.38
N ASP A 253 -9.69 36.31 31.31
CA ASP A 253 -8.40 36.93 31.58
C ASP A 253 -7.69 37.38 30.30
N ASP A 254 -7.20 38.61 30.32
CA ASP A 254 -6.39 39.18 29.27
C ASP A 254 -4.91 39.22 29.68
N VAL A 255 -4.04 38.68 28.82
CA VAL A 255 -2.60 38.64 29.04
C VAL A 255 -1.93 39.65 28.12
N LYS A 256 -1.36 40.71 28.71
CA LYS A 256 -0.52 41.66 27.99
C LYS A 256 0.88 41.08 27.78
N THR A 257 1.34 41.08 26.54
CA THR A 257 2.69 40.69 26.16
C THR A 257 3.31 41.81 25.32
N LYS A 258 4.62 41.72 25.03
CA LYS A 258 5.31 42.69 24.16
C LYS A 258 4.69 42.78 22.75
N THR A 259 4.03 41.72 22.29
CA THR A 259 3.44 41.61 20.95
C THR A 259 1.94 41.94 20.92
N GLY A 260 1.34 42.31 22.05
CA GLY A 260 -0.06 42.71 22.15
C GLY A 260 -0.82 42.06 23.31
N THR A 261 -2.12 42.30 23.34
CA THR A 261 -3.06 41.74 24.32
C THR A 261 -3.68 40.45 23.77
N TYR A 262 -3.69 39.39 24.58
CA TYR A 262 -4.22 38.08 24.24
C TYR A 262 -5.32 37.70 25.21
N ARG A 263 -6.40 37.11 24.71
CA ARG A 263 -7.43 36.47 25.53
C ARG A 263 -6.95 35.07 25.93
N GLN A 264 -7.01 34.75 27.21
CA GLN A 264 -6.64 33.43 27.72
C GLN A 264 -7.84 32.48 27.68
N PHE A 265 -7.60 31.27 27.19
CA PHE A 265 -8.57 30.20 27.07
C PHE A 265 -8.06 28.93 27.76
N VAL A 266 -8.97 27.98 28.01
CA VAL A 266 -8.63 26.65 28.49
C VAL A 266 -9.20 25.54 27.63
N ALA A 267 -8.41 24.48 27.44
CA ALA A 267 -8.86 23.22 26.87
C ALA A 267 -8.47 22.05 27.78
N ARG A 268 -9.28 20.99 27.80
CA ARG A 268 -8.97 19.77 28.55
C ARG A 268 -8.14 18.82 27.70
N LYS A 269 -7.00 18.36 28.22
CA LYS A 269 -6.14 17.36 27.58
C LYS A 269 -5.92 16.16 28.50
N LYS A 270 -5.83 14.95 27.95
CA LYS A 270 -5.45 13.75 28.71
C LYS A 270 -3.99 13.84 29.16
N VAL A 271 -3.68 13.38 30.37
CA VAL A 271 -2.32 13.45 30.93
C VAL A 271 -1.29 12.66 30.11
N GLU A 272 -1.71 11.53 29.52
CA GLU A 272 -0.90 10.69 28.61
C GLU A 272 -0.48 11.39 27.31
N ALA A 273 -1.24 12.41 26.91
CA ALA A 273 -1.02 13.15 25.66
C ALA A 273 -0.22 14.45 25.88
N LEU A 274 0.16 14.76 27.12
CA LEU A 274 0.94 15.94 27.44
C LEU A 274 2.35 15.84 26.86
N SER A 275 2.88 16.97 26.44
CA SER A 275 4.32 17.18 26.20
C SER A 275 4.97 17.78 27.44
N LYS A 276 6.31 17.74 27.52
CA LYS A 276 7.06 18.30 28.66
C LYS A 276 6.78 19.79 28.87
N GLY A 277 6.71 20.58 27.79
CA GLY A 277 6.42 22.01 27.87
C GLY A 277 5.00 22.33 28.33
N GLU A 278 4.03 21.44 28.06
CA GLU A 278 2.63 21.64 28.47
C GLU A 278 2.40 21.41 29.97
N LEU A 279 3.35 20.84 30.71
CA LEU A 279 3.25 20.74 32.18
C LEU A 279 3.19 22.13 32.83
N GLU A 280 3.92 23.09 32.26
CA GLU A 280 3.95 24.46 32.76
C GLU A 280 2.63 25.20 32.51
N GLU A 281 1.89 24.80 31.49
CA GLU A 281 0.62 25.39 31.05
C GLU A 281 -0.60 24.79 31.76
N ILE A 282 -0.41 23.89 32.74
CA ILE A 282 -1.53 23.40 33.56
C ILE A 282 -2.06 24.55 34.41
N ARG A 283 -3.34 24.89 34.20
CA ARG A 283 -3.97 26.08 34.84
C ARG A 283 -4.02 26.01 36.36
N ASP A 284 -4.36 24.85 36.90
CA ASP A 284 -4.56 24.67 38.35
C ASP A 284 -3.21 24.41 39.03
N PRO A 285 -2.74 25.30 39.93
CA PRO A 285 -1.41 25.18 40.53
C PRO A 285 -1.20 23.89 41.32
N ARG A 286 -2.22 23.40 42.03
CA ARG A 286 -2.11 22.20 42.85
C ARG A 286 -2.06 20.95 41.97
N ILE A 287 -2.90 20.91 40.93
CA ILE A 287 -2.87 19.82 39.96
C ILE A 287 -1.57 19.82 39.17
N LYS A 288 -1.04 21.00 38.83
CA LYS A 288 0.26 21.16 38.16
C LYS A 288 1.39 20.55 38.99
N GLU A 289 1.45 20.86 40.28
CA GLU A 289 2.44 20.31 41.22
C GLU A 289 2.36 18.78 41.27
N ILE A 290 1.16 18.22 41.50
CA ILE A 290 0.94 16.77 41.59
C ILE A 290 1.35 16.05 40.30
N VAL A 291 0.92 16.56 39.14
CA VAL A 291 1.21 15.95 37.83
C VAL A 291 2.70 16.06 37.50
N THR A 292 3.33 17.19 37.80
CA THR A 292 4.76 17.41 37.51
C THR A 292 5.65 16.53 38.39
N ALA A 293 5.36 16.42 39.69
CA ALA A 293 6.05 15.50 40.60
C ALA A 293 5.90 14.04 40.14
N HIS A 294 4.68 13.62 39.80
CA HIS A 294 4.42 12.27 39.32
C HIS A 294 5.20 11.93 38.04
N VAL A 295 5.31 12.89 37.11
CA VAL A 295 6.10 12.72 35.88
C VAL A 295 7.60 12.69 36.18
N ALA A 296 8.10 13.54 37.08
CA ALA A 296 9.51 13.56 37.47
C ALA A 296 9.95 12.23 38.08
N ASP A 297 9.15 11.66 38.99
CA ASP A 297 9.40 10.36 39.63
C ASP A 297 9.42 9.18 38.65
N ARG A 298 8.90 9.38 37.42
CA ARG A 298 8.75 8.35 36.38
C ARG A 298 9.58 8.62 35.12
N GLY A 299 10.72 9.29 35.29
CA GLY A 299 11.70 9.51 34.22
C GLY A 299 11.41 10.75 33.35
N GLY A 300 10.52 11.64 33.80
CA GLY A 300 10.39 12.99 33.25
C GLY A 300 9.71 13.09 31.88
N ASP A 301 9.14 12.02 31.33
CA ASP A 301 8.39 12.00 30.08
C ASP A 301 6.89 11.75 30.34
N PRO A 302 6.01 12.77 30.20
CA PRO A 302 4.58 12.62 30.43
C PRO A 302 3.92 11.50 29.60
N LYS A 303 4.45 11.19 28.41
CA LYS A 303 3.89 10.12 27.56
C LYS A 303 4.14 8.71 28.10
N LYS A 304 5.09 8.57 29.03
CA LYS A 304 5.50 7.30 29.64
C LYS A 304 5.17 7.22 31.13
N ALA A 305 4.88 8.36 31.77
CA ALA A 305 4.60 8.45 33.19
C ALA A 305 3.20 7.95 33.61
N PHE A 306 2.30 7.70 32.64
CA PHE A 306 0.94 7.25 32.88
C PHE A 306 0.60 6.03 32.02
N PRO A 307 -0.19 5.07 32.53
CA PRO A 307 -0.55 4.84 33.95
C PRO A 307 0.65 4.38 34.82
N PRO A 308 0.57 4.44 36.18
CA PRO A 308 -0.59 4.79 37.01
C PRO A 308 -0.91 6.29 37.02
N TYR A 309 -2.13 6.67 37.42
CA TYR A 309 -2.56 8.07 37.50
C TYR A 309 -2.48 8.61 38.94
N PRO A 310 -1.96 9.83 39.15
CA PRO A 310 -1.93 10.46 40.46
C PRO A 310 -3.34 10.88 40.88
N ARG A 311 -3.57 11.03 42.19
CA ARG A 311 -4.86 11.45 42.76
C ARG A 311 -4.78 12.88 43.26
N VAL A 312 -5.93 13.57 43.28
CA VAL A 312 -6.04 14.96 43.79
C VAL A 312 -5.71 15.04 45.30
N SER A 313 -6.04 13.98 46.04
CA SER A 313 -5.73 13.76 47.46
C SER A 313 -5.61 12.24 47.70
N PRO A 314 -5.14 11.75 48.86
CA PRO A 314 -4.97 10.32 49.13
C PRO A 314 -6.22 9.48 48.79
N ASP A 315 -7.40 9.95 49.20
CA ASP A 315 -8.70 9.32 48.91
C ASP A 315 -9.45 10.00 47.73
N GLY A 316 -8.79 10.92 47.04
CA GLY A 316 -9.38 11.73 45.98
C GLY A 316 -9.46 11.03 44.62
N PRO A 317 -10.14 11.64 43.65
CA PRO A 317 -10.23 11.10 42.29
C PRO A 317 -8.89 11.12 41.57
N GLU A 318 -8.71 10.20 40.62
CA GLU A 318 -7.55 10.17 39.72
C GLU A 318 -7.56 11.35 38.73
N ILE A 319 -6.38 11.92 38.49
CA ILE A 319 -6.15 12.99 37.53
C ILE A 319 -5.88 12.36 36.17
N ARG A 320 -6.94 12.17 35.38
CA ARG A 320 -6.84 11.62 34.01
C ARG A 320 -6.77 12.70 32.92
N LYS A 321 -7.24 13.91 33.23
CA LYS A 321 -7.25 15.07 32.33
C LYS A 321 -6.92 16.34 33.10
N VAL A 322 -6.21 17.25 32.47
CA VAL A 322 -5.88 18.57 33.00
C VAL A 322 -6.37 19.67 32.07
N ARG A 323 -6.64 20.86 32.63
CA ARG A 323 -6.94 22.06 31.84
C ARG A 323 -5.63 22.76 31.52
N LEU A 324 -5.35 22.96 30.24
CA LEU A 324 -4.19 23.72 29.76
C LEU A 324 -4.62 25.13 29.39
N THR A 325 -3.79 26.12 29.75
CA THR A 325 -3.92 27.48 29.27
C THR A 325 -3.46 27.59 27.82
N THR A 326 -4.22 28.32 27.01
CA THR A 326 -3.82 28.72 25.66
C THR A 326 -4.19 30.18 25.44
N LYS A 327 -3.50 30.85 24.54
CA LYS A 327 -3.69 32.29 24.27
C LYS A 327 -4.13 32.48 22.83
N GLN A 328 -5.10 33.36 22.61
CA GLN A 328 -5.51 33.79 21.27
C GLN A 328 -5.50 35.31 21.19
N GLN A 329 -4.97 35.84 20.09
CA GLN A 329 -4.87 37.28 19.91
C GLN A 329 -6.28 37.86 19.76
N LEU A 330 -6.59 38.91 20.52
CA LEU A 330 -7.92 39.55 20.51
C LEU A 330 -8.32 40.03 19.11
N ASN A 331 -7.38 40.53 18.32
CA ASN A 331 -7.63 41.02 16.97
C ASN A 331 -8.00 39.91 15.97
N LEU A 332 -7.77 38.63 16.30
CA LEU A 332 -8.16 37.47 15.48
C LEU A 332 -9.51 36.86 15.92
N MET A 333 -10.17 37.47 16.91
CA MET A 333 -11.48 37.06 17.41
C MET A 333 -12.64 37.92 16.87
N ALA A 334 -12.32 39.00 16.16
CA ALA A 334 -13.27 39.95 15.55
C ALA A 334 -13.72 39.51 14.15
#